data_AF-A0A097EPY4-F1
#
_entry.id   AF-A0A097EPY4-F1
#
_cell.length_a   1.000
_cell.length_b   1.000
_cell.length_c   1.000
_cell.angle_alpha   90.00
_cell.angle_beta   90.00
_cell.angle_gamma   90.00
#
_symmetry.space_group_name_H-M   'P 1'
#
loop_
_entity.id
_entity.type
_entity.pdbx_description
1 polymer ?
#
loop_
_entity_poly.entity_id
_entity_poly.type
_entity_poly.pdbx_seq_one_letter_code
_entity_poly.pdbx_strand_id
1 'polypeptide(L)'
;MKIKKLLTASLLAASALSLSSCWVLVGAAAGGGTIAYVQGKYSTNVEGSLKDTYNAALKAVQNNDDFVLTKKTITPTDATIEGNTKADSTDFYVQIEKLTGNASKVTIKFGTFGDRTASETLMTQINKNLN
;
A
#
# COMPACT_ATOMS: atom_id res chain seq x y z
N MET A 1 -52.27 10.79 13.60
CA MET A 1 -51.45 9.57 13.36
C MET A 1 -50.57 9.61 12.10
N LYS A 2 -50.76 10.56 11.16
CA LYS A 2 -50.00 10.62 9.89
C LYS A 2 -48.63 11.34 10.01
N ILE A 3 -48.55 12.35 10.88
CA ILE A 3 -47.31 13.14 11.10
C ILE A 3 -46.22 12.31 11.80
N LYS A 4 -46.61 11.47 12.78
CA LYS A 4 -45.67 10.56 13.46
C LYS A 4 -45.05 9.55 12.47
N LYS A 5 -45.85 8.99 11.55
CA LYS A 5 -45.36 8.06 10.51
C LYS A 5 -44.41 8.72 9.49
N LEU A 6 -44.66 9.99 9.15
CA LEU A 6 -43.78 10.79 8.29
C LEU A 6 -42.43 11.11 8.96
N LEU A 7 -42.45 11.42 10.26
CA LEU A 7 -41.23 11.64 11.04
C LEU A 7 -40.40 10.36 11.21
N THR A 8 -41.04 9.21 11.45
CA THR A 8 -40.33 7.92 11.56
C THR A 8 -39.73 7.48 10.22
N ALA A 9 -40.43 7.71 9.11
CA ALA A 9 -39.92 7.41 7.76
C ALA A 9 -38.72 8.29 7.38
N SER A 10 -38.74 9.58 7.75
CA SER A 10 -37.62 10.49 7.50
C SER A 10 -36.38 10.15 8.34
N LEU A 11 -36.56 9.64 9.57
CA LEU A 11 -35.46 9.24 10.44
C LEU A 11 -34.82 7.91 9.98
N LEU A 12 -35.61 6.97 9.46
CA LEU A 12 -35.07 5.71 8.89
C LEU A 12 -34.31 5.94 7.57
N ALA A 13 -34.75 6.88 6.72
CA ALA A 13 -34.07 7.22 5.48
C ALA A 13 -32.70 7.89 5.74
N ALA A 14 -32.58 8.68 6.81
CA ALA A 14 -31.31 9.30 7.20
C ALA A 14 -30.28 8.27 7.70
N SER A 15 -30.71 7.20 8.37
CA SER A 15 -29.81 6.13 8.83
C SER A 15 -29.30 5.20 7.72
N ALA A 16 -29.98 5.11 6.58
CA ALA A 16 -29.51 4.30 5.45
C ALA A 16 -28.34 4.96 4.70
N LEU A 17 -28.20 6.30 4.77
CA LEU A 17 -27.12 7.04 4.12
C LEU A 17 -25.79 6.96 4.88
N SER A 18 -25.81 6.63 6.18
CA SER A 18 -24.59 6.46 6.99
C SER A 18 -23.88 5.12 6.82
N LEU A 19 -24.44 4.17 6.04
CA LEU A 19 -23.77 2.89 5.74
C LEU A 19 -22.74 2.97 4.61
N SER A 20 -22.55 4.14 4.00
CA SER A 20 -21.42 4.38 3.08
C SER A 20 -20.17 4.73 3.88
N SER A 21 -19.70 3.81 4.73
CA SER A 21 -18.37 3.88 5.35
C SER A 21 -17.31 3.68 4.26
N CYS A 22 -17.11 4.73 3.46
CA CYS A 22 -15.96 4.86 2.60
C CYS A 22 -14.76 5.06 3.52
N TRP A 23 -14.12 3.97 3.94
CA TRP A 23 -12.78 3.96 4.52
C TRP A 23 -11.73 4.34 3.47
N VAL A 24 -11.93 5.48 2.82
CA VAL A 24 -10.85 6.16 2.12
C VAL A 24 -10.16 7.00 3.20
N LEU A 25 -9.39 6.29 4.03
CA LEU A 25 -8.29 6.86 4.80
C LEU A 25 -7.24 7.31 3.76
N VAL A 26 -7.52 8.39 3.02
CA VAL A 26 -6.47 9.17 2.36
C VAL A 26 -5.77 9.89 3.49
N GLY A 27 -4.79 9.22 4.06
CA GLY A 27 -3.79 9.82 4.93
C GLY A 27 -3.02 10.83 4.09
N ALA A 28 -3.46 12.08 4.12
CA ALA A 28 -2.62 13.23 3.83
C ALA A 28 -1.55 13.31 4.94
N ALA A 29 -0.48 12.55 4.79
CA ALA A 29 0.77 12.79 5.51
C ALA A 29 1.68 13.58 4.55
N ALA A 30 1.81 14.87 4.85
CA ALA A 30 2.73 15.86 4.30
C ALA A 30 3.75 15.34 3.26
N GLY A 31 3.58 15.76 2.00
CA GLY A 31 4.55 15.59 0.91
C GLY A 31 4.16 14.55 -0.15
N GLY A 32 3.38 14.95 -1.16
CA GLY A 32 3.39 14.33 -2.49
C GLY A 32 2.96 12.85 -2.68
N GLY A 33 2.54 12.11 -1.65
CA GLY A 33 2.18 10.70 -1.78
C GLY A 33 0.76 10.40 -1.34
N THR A 34 -0.16 10.17 -2.28
CA THR A 34 -1.44 9.53 -1.96
C THR A 34 -1.17 8.08 -1.58
N ILE A 35 -1.26 7.74 -0.30
CA ILE A 35 -1.26 6.35 0.15
C ILE A 35 -2.60 5.74 -0.26
N ALA A 36 -2.54 4.66 -1.03
CA ALA A 36 -3.71 3.92 -1.48
C ALA A 36 -3.60 2.47 -1.01
N TYR A 37 -4.66 1.95 -0.39
CA TYR A 37 -4.80 0.52 -0.13
C TYR A 37 -6.04 0.00 -0.82
N VAL A 38 -5.85 -0.66 -1.98
CA VAL A 38 -6.96 -1.09 -2.84
C VAL A 38 -6.71 -2.54 -3.28
N GLN A 39 -7.71 -3.41 -3.08
CA GLN A 39 -7.62 -4.84 -3.47
C GLN A 39 -6.38 -5.55 -2.90
N GLY A 40 -6.01 -5.21 -1.67
CA GLY A 40 -4.87 -5.80 -0.98
C GLY A 40 -3.51 -5.27 -1.42
N LYS A 41 -3.47 -4.25 -2.28
CA LYS A 41 -2.25 -3.57 -2.72
C LYS A 41 -2.09 -2.28 -1.95
N TYR A 42 -0.97 -2.14 -1.25
CA TYR A 42 -0.53 -0.89 -0.67
C TYR A 42 0.32 -0.14 -1.68
N SER A 43 -0.05 1.07 -2.06
CA SER A 43 0.70 1.89 -3.01
C SER A 43 0.94 3.29 -2.45
N THR A 44 2.15 3.81 -2.63
CA THR A 44 2.48 5.21 -2.33
C THR A 44 3.53 5.73 -3.29
N ASN A 45 3.57 7.04 -3.48
CA ASN A 45 4.69 7.68 -4.14
C ASN A 45 5.79 7.92 -3.10
N VAL A 46 7.03 7.76 -3.53
CA VAL A 46 8.23 8.03 -2.72
C VAL A 46 9.16 8.96 -3.49
N GLU A 47 9.86 9.80 -2.74
CA GLU A 47 10.96 10.60 -3.26
C GLU A 47 12.17 9.69 -3.42
N GLY A 48 12.78 9.71 -4.61
CA GLY A 48 13.86 8.82 -4.99
C GLY A 48 13.75 8.37 -6.44
N SER A 49 14.90 8.26 -7.10
CA SER A 49 14.95 7.64 -8.43
C SER A 49 14.53 6.17 -8.34
N LEU A 50 14.12 5.59 -9.47
CA LEU A 50 13.74 4.17 -9.52
C LEU A 50 14.86 3.26 -8.99
N LYS A 51 16.12 3.58 -9.30
CA LYS A 51 17.27 2.80 -8.87
C LYS A 51 17.51 2.90 -7.37
N ASP A 52 17.40 4.10 -6.81
CA ASP A 52 17.59 4.30 -5.36
C ASP A 52 16.47 3.63 -4.57
N THR A 53 15.23 3.79 -5.03
CA THR A 53 14.05 3.14 -4.46
C THR A 53 14.16 1.62 -4.52
N TYR A 54 14.62 1.08 -5.65
CA TYR A 54 14.87 -0.36 -5.79
C TYR A 54 15.95 -0.86 -4.84
N ASN A 55 17.06 -0.15 -4.71
CA ASN A 55 18.13 -0.54 -3.78
C ASN A 55 17.68 -0.48 -2.32
N ALA A 56 16.92 0.56 -1.95
CA ALA A 56 16.34 0.70 -0.62
C ALA A 56 15.33 -0.42 -0.32
N ALA A 57 14.50 -0.78 -1.31
CA ALA A 57 13.56 -1.89 -1.21
C ALA A 57 14.26 -3.24 -1.08
N LEU A 58 15.28 -3.49 -1.89
CA LEU A 58 16.08 -4.70 -1.84
C LEU A 58 16.76 -4.85 -0.48
N LYS A 59 17.36 -3.77 0.03
CA LYS A 59 17.97 -3.75 1.37
C LYS A 59 16.96 -3.99 2.47
N ALA A 60 15.77 -3.38 2.39
CA ALA A 60 14.71 -3.61 3.37
C ALA A 60 14.26 -5.09 3.40
N VAL A 61 14.16 -5.73 2.24
CA VAL A 61 13.82 -7.15 2.14
C VAL A 61 14.96 -8.03 2.66
N GLN A 62 16.21 -7.75 2.27
CA GLN A 62 17.38 -8.55 2.66
C GLN A 62 17.74 -8.44 4.15
N ASN A 63 17.44 -7.31 4.79
CA ASN A 63 17.68 -7.12 6.22
C ASN A 63 16.61 -7.78 7.10
N ASN A 64 15.54 -8.30 6.50
CA ASN A 64 14.51 -9.02 7.24
C ASN A 64 14.73 -10.53 7.08
N ASP A 65 15.16 -11.17 8.17
CA ASP A 65 15.39 -12.60 8.20
C ASP A 65 14.13 -13.43 7.97
N ASP A 66 12.93 -12.86 8.08
CA ASP A 66 11.67 -13.57 7.81
C ASP A 66 11.35 -13.67 6.32
N PHE A 67 12.09 -12.99 5.45
CA PHE A 67 11.83 -12.99 4.01
C PHE A 67 12.83 -13.86 3.24
N VAL A 68 12.32 -14.52 2.21
CA VAL A 68 13.11 -15.27 1.22
C VAL A 68 12.88 -14.62 -0.14
N LEU A 69 13.96 -14.10 -0.74
CA LEU A 69 13.88 -13.44 -2.04
C LEU A 69 13.88 -14.47 -3.16
N THR A 70 12.86 -14.45 -4.02
CA THR A 70 12.71 -15.40 -5.13
C THR A 70 13.05 -14.78 -6.47
N LYS A 71 12.78 -13.48 -6.64
CA LYS A 71 13.02 -12.78 -7.90
C LYS A 71 13.38 -11.33 -7.68
N LYS A 72 14.27 -10.84 -8.54
CA LYS A 72 14.64 -9.43 -8.66
C LYS A 72 14.76 -9.06 -10.13
N THR A 73 14.11 -7.98 -10.52
CA THR A 73 14.13 -7.49 -11.90
C THR A 73 14.13 -5.98 -11.88
N ILE A 74 14.94 -5.36 -12.73
CA ILE A 74 15.00 -3.92 -12.91
C ILE A 74 15.11 -3.61 -14.40
N THR A 75 14.31 -2.65 -14.85
CA THR A 75 14.29 -2.10 -16.19
C THR A 75 14.47 -0.57 -16.10
N PRO A 76 14.58 0.15 -17.23
CA PRO A 76 14.65 1.61 -17.21
C PRO A 76 13.40 2.31 -16.65
N THR A 77 12.24 1.64 -16.68
CA THR A 77 10.94 2.22 -16.29
C THR A 77 10.36 1.60 -15.04
N ASP A 78 10.70 0.34 -14.73
CA ASP A 78 10.06 -0.43 -13.67
C ASP A 78 11.05 -1.35 -12.95
N ALA A 79 10.74 -1.72 -11.71
CA ALA A 79 11.47 -2.75 -10.98
C ALA A 79 10.52 -3.61 -10.16
N THR A 80 10.86 -4.88 -10.00
CA THR A 80 10.07 -5.84 -9.23
C THR A 80 10.98 -6.65 -8.33
N ILE A 81 10.58 -6.80 -7.08
CA ILE A 81 11.17 -7.70 -6.10
C ILE A 81 10.05 -8.64 -5.65
N GLU A 82 10.26 -9.94 -5.75
CA GLU A 82 9.31 -10.96 -5.29
C GLU A 82 9.99 -11.86 -4.28
N GLY A 83 9.20 -12.38 -3.35
CA GLY A 83 9.67 -13.27 -2.30
C GLY A 83 8.54 -13.96 -1.57
N ASN A 84 8.88 -14.71 -0.54
CA ASN A 84 7.92 -15.36 0.35
C ASN A 84 8.38 -15.18 1.81
N THR A 85 7.43 -15.24 2.73
CA THR A 85 7.72 -15.30 4.18
C THR A 85 8.17 -16.71 4.59
N LYS A 86 9.10 -16.81 5.55
CA LYS A 86 9.58 -18.10 6.06
C LYS A 86 8.54 -18.81 6.94
N ALA A 87 7.72 -18.05 7.66
CA ALA A 87 6.80 -18.60 8.64
C ALA A 87 5.66 -19.41 8.01
N ASP A 88 5.10 -18.91 6.91
CA ASP A 88 3.86 -19.40 6.30
C ASP A 88 3.93 -19.52 4.77
N SER A 89 5.10 -19.27 4.16
CA SER A 89 5.28 -19.25 2.70
C SER A 89 4.34 -18.29 1.97
N THR A 90 3.94 -17.20 2.62
CA THR A 90 3.09 -16.18 2.00
C THR A 90 3.92 -15.39 0.99
N ASP A 91 3.52 -15.48 -0.27
CA ASP A 91 4.14 -14.72 -1.36
C ASP A 91 3.96 -13.22 -1.16
N PHE A 92 4.97 -12.44 -1.50
CA PHE A 92 4.87 -11.00 -1.56
C PHE A 92 5.61 -10.46 -2.77
N TYR A 93 5.22 -9.25 -3.18
CA TYR A 93 5.96 -8.50 -4.16
C TYR A 93 6.03 -7.02 -3.80
N VAL A 94 7.10 -6.39 -4.28
CA VAL A 94 7.31 -4.95 -4.30
C VAL A 94 7.53 -4.56 -5.75
N GLN A 95 6.60 -3.80 -6.31
CA GLN A 95 6.69 -3.22 -7.65
C GLN A 95 7.00 -1.74 -7.52
N ILE A 96 7.94 -1.25 -8.32
CA ILE A 96 8.41 0.13 -8.32
C ILE A 96 8.30 0.65 -9.75
N GLU A 97 7.52 1.71 -9.95
CA GLU A 97 7.29 2.33 -11.25
C GLU A 97 7.93 3.72 -11.24
N LYS A 98 8.65 4.08 -12.30
CA LYS A 98 9.24 5.42 -12.44
C LYS A 98 8.14 6.45 -12.70
N LEU A 99 8.04 7.47 -11.84
CA LEU A 99 7.15 8.61 -12.10
C LEU A 99 7.92 9.75 -12.76
N THR A 100 9.07 10.13 -12.18
CA THR A 100 9.93 11.20 -12.69
C THR A 100 11.41 10.80 -12.55
N GLY A 101 12.34 11.75 -12.76
CA GLY A 101 13.76 11.55 -12.45
C GLY A 101 14.00 11.16 -10.98
N ASN A 102 13.26 11.78 -10.07
CA ASN A 102 13.50 11.74 -8.62
C ASN A 102 12.25 11.29 -7.83
N ALA A 103 11.27 10.69 -8.48
CA ALA A 103 10.09 10.15 -7.82
C ALA A 103 9.70 8.81 -8.42
N SER A 104 9.27 7.90 -7.55
CA SER A 104 8.87 6.55 -7.91
C SER A 104 7.58 6.17 -7.19
N LYS A 105 6.75 5.33 -7.80
CA LYS A 105 5.57 4.75 -7.17
C LYS A 105 5.90 3.35 -6.72
N VAL A 106 5.74 3.07 -5.43
CA VAL A 106 5.99 1.75 -4.86
C VAL A 106 4.65 1.12 -4.53
N THR A 107 4.48 -0.13 -4.96
CA THR A 107 3.31 -0.96 -4.70
C THR A 107 3.75 -2.26 -4.04
N ILE A 108 3.16 -2.57 -2.89
CA ILE A 108 3.46 -3.75 -2.07
C ILE A 108 2.17 -4.56 -1.90
N LYS A 109 2.28 -5.88 -1.99
CA LYS A 109 1.19 -6.80 -1.63
C LYS A 109 1.77 -8.08 -1.05
N PHE A 110 1.13 -8.54 0.01
CA PHE A 110 1.40 -9.80 0.69
C PHE A 110 0.19 -10.73 0.54
N GLY A 111 0.43 -11.94 0.04
CA GLY A 111 -0.58 -12.97 -0.19
C GLY A 111 -1.65 -12.59 -1.20
N THR A 112 -2.62 -13.50 -1.36
CA THR A 112 -3.74 -13.32 -2.30
C THR A 112 -4.65 -12.16 -1.89
N PHE A 113 -4.96 -12.03 -0.60
CA PHE A 113 -5.90 -11.02 -0.10
C PHE A 113 -5.24 -9.66 0.18
N GLY A 114 -3.92 -9.63 0.38
CA GLY A 114 -3.23 -8.45 0.88
C GLY A 114 -3.13 -8.44 2.40
N ASP A 115 -1.98 -7.99 2.91
CA ASP A 115 -1.78 -7.64 4.31
C ASP A 115 -1.34 -6.18 4.37
N ARG A 116 -2.22 -5.32 4.89
CA ARG A 116 -1.97 -3.88 4.98
C ARG A 116 -0.83 -3.57 5.96
N THR A 117 -0.83 -4.21 7.12
CA THR A 117 0.14 -3.96 8.19
C THR A 117 1.54 -4.39 7.77
N ALA A 118 1.66 -5.57 7.17
CA ALA A 118 2.94 -6.05 6.62
C ALA A 118 3.45 -5.13 5.51
N SER A 119 2.55 -4.68 4.62
CA SER A 119 2.90 -3.76 3.53
C SER A 119 3.36 -2.39 4.03
N GLU A 120 2.65 -1.80 4.99
CA GLU A 120 3.01 -0.52 5.63
C GLU A 120 4.34 -0.62 6.39
N THR A 121 4.56 -1.75 7.08
CA THR A 121 5.81 -2.02 7.79
C THR A 121 6.98 -2.10 6.83
N LEU A 122 6.84 -2.88 5.74
CA LEU A 122 7.89 -2.96 4.72
C LEU A 122 8.15 -1.59 4.10
N MET A 123 7.10 -0.84 3.70
CA MET A 123 7.25 0.52 3.17
C MET A 123 8.03 1.44 4.11
N THR A 124 7.75 1.38 5.41
CA THR A 124 8.47 2.16 6.42
C THR A 124 9.96 1.85 6.41
N GLN A 125 10.35 0.59 6.26
CA GLN A 125 11.76 0.19 6.14
C GLN A 125 12.39 0.65 4.82
N ILE A 126 11.64 0.65 3.72
CA ILE A 126 12.10 1.21 2.43
C ILE A 126 12.40 2.70 2.59
N ASN A 127 11.47 3.47 3.15
CA ASN A 127 11.64 4.91 3.36
C ASN A 127 12.81 5.25 4.29
N LYS A 128 13.07 4.41 5.30
CA LYS A 128 14.25 4.54 6.17
C LYS A 128 15.58 4.29 5.46
N ASN A 129 15.59 3.51 4.38
CA ASN A 129 16.78 3.26 3.58
C ASN A 129 16.99 4.29 2.46
N LEU A 130 15.99 5.13 2.18
CA LEU A 130 16.07 6.23 1.22
C LEU A 130 16.61 7.54 1.84
N ASN A 131 16.55 7.68 3.17
CA ASN A 131 16.95 8.86 3.92
C ASN A 131 18.14 8.58 4.84
#